data_AF-A0A358QJW6-F1
#
_entry.id   AF-A0A358QJW6-F1
#
_cell.length_a   1.000
_cell.length_b   1.000
_cell.length_c   1.000
_cell.angle_alpha   90.00
_cell.angle_beta   90.00
_cell.angle_gamma   90.00
#
_symmetry.space_group_name_H-M   'P 1'
#
loop_
_entity.id
_entity.type
_entity.pdbx_description
1 polymer ?
#
loop_
_entity_poly.entity_id
_entity_poly.type
_entity_poly.pdbx_seq_one_letter_code
_entity_poly.pdbx_strand_id
1 'polypeptide(L)'
;MQYGPLGGAVRVVIASDAPQAVAELDKLAGYADQVSLVGFIRHPQELDEDLEALLPDVVLLYTGFGGLDTVGLAGYLASRSPQLRVMVVVDPTEELFIARLEDA
;
A
#
# COMPACT_ATOMS: atom_id res chain seq x y z
N MET A 1 23.40 1.66 -12.84
CA MET A 1 21.98 1.67 -13.25
C MET A 1 21.19 2.30 -12.11
N GLN A 2 20.90 3.60 -12.20
CA GLN A 2 20.06 4.31 -11.22
C GLN A 2 18.60 4.20 -11.70
N TYR A 3 17.75 3.52 -10.94
CA TYR A 3 16.30 3.53 -11.12
C TYR A 3 15.68 4.27 -9.93
N GLY A 4 15.51 5.58 -10.09
CA GLY A 4 14.69 6.43 -9.22
C GLY A 4 14.06 7.52 -10.09
N PRO A 5 12.79 7.88 -9.88
CA PRO A 5 12.12 8.86 -10.72
C PRO A 5 12.82 10.22 -10.63
N LEU A 6 13.03 10.84 -11.78
CA LEU A 6 13.51 12.19 -11.93
C LEU A 6 12.46 13.17 -11.38
N GLY A 7 12.62 13.61 -10.13
CA GLY A 7 12.14 14.93 -9.67
C GLY A 7 10.67 15.11 -9.25
N GLY A 8 9.98 14.08 -8.73
CA GLY A 8 8.62 14.23 -8.16
C GLY A 8 8.44 13.46 -6.85
N ALA A 9 7.54 13.93 -5.98
CA ALA A 9 7.16 13.23 -4.76
C ALA A 9 6.55 11.85 -5.09
N VAL A 10 6.95 10.82 -4.34
CA VAL A 10 6.46 9.43 -4.51
C VAL A 10 4.95 9.41 -4.28
N ARG A 11 4.19 8.92 -5.27
CA ARG A 11 2.73 8.84 -5.21
C ARG A 11 2.32 7.59 -4.47
N VAL A 12 1.69 7.78 -3.31
CA VAL A 12 1.31 6.70 -2.40
C VAL A 12 -0.20 6.59 -2.33
N VAL A 13 -0.71 5.36 -2.46
CA VAL A 13 -2.09 5.00 -2.10
C VAL A 13 -2.06 4.14 -0.85
N ILE A 14 -3.03 4.35 0.04
CA ILE A 14 -3.27 3.44 1.17
C ILE A 14 -4.53 2.63 0.89
N ALA A 15 -4.42 1.31 0.99
CA ALA A 15 -5.55 0.39 0.97
C ALA A 15 -5.77 -0.17 2.38
N SER A 16 -6.84 0.29 3.03
CA SER A 16 -7.20 -0.12 4.39
C SER A 16 -8.66 0.20 4.70
N ASP A 17 -9.34 -0.75 5.33
CA ASP A 17 -10.68 -0.58 5.93
C ASP A 17 -10.60 -0.21 7.42
N ALA A 18 -9.39 -0.19 8.00
CA ALA A 18 -9.16 0.15 9.39
C ALA A 18 -9.20 1.67 9.60
N PRO A 19 -10.02 2.19 10.53
CA PRO A 19 -10.08 3.63 10.82
C PRO A 19 -8.74 4.24 11.22
N GLN A 20 -7.88 3.44 11.87
CA GLN A 20 -6.56 3.84 12.34
C GLN A 20 -5.55 4.10 11.22
N ALA A 21 -5.73 3.54 10.02
CA ALA A 21 -4.84 3.81 8.89
C ALA A 21 -4.88 5.29 8.44
N VAL A 22 -5.97 6.00 8.76
CA VAL A 22 -6.08 7.45 8.54
C VAL A 22 -5.20 8.23 9.52
N ALA A 23 -5.02 7.76 10.75
CA ALA A 23 -4.17 8.42 11.73
C ALA A 23 -2.67 8.32 11.38
N GLU A 24 -2.28 7.28 10.64
CA GLU A 24 -0.93 7.13 10.11
C GLU A 24 -0.62 8.14 8.98
N LEU A 25 -1.64 8.75 8.36
CA LEU A 25 -1.48 9.80 7.35
C LEU A 25 -0.84 11.07 7.94
N ASP A 26 -1.13 11.41 9.19
CA ASP A 26 -0.51 12.56 9.86
C ASP A 26 1.01 12.39 9.99
N LYS A 27 1.50 11.14 10.07
CA LYS A 27 2.94 10.87 10.10
C LYS A 27 3.60 11.12 8.74
N LEU A 28 2.86 10.98 7.65
CA LEU A 28 3.35 11.26 6.29
C LEU A 28 3.46 12.77 6.02
N ALA A 29 2.77 13.62 6.78
CA ALA A 29 2.85 15.07 6.63
C ALA A 29 4.28 15.62 6.81
N GLY A 30 5.12 14.95 7.63
CA GLY A 30 6.53 15.30 7.81
C GLY A 30 7.42 15.02 6.59
N TYR A 31 6.89 14.30 5.60
CA TYR A 31 7.59 13.92 4.37
C TYR A 31 6.90 14.48 3.11
N ALA A 32 6.07 15.51 3.23
CA ALA A 32 5.25 16.03 2.13
C ALA A 32 6.04 16.44 0.87
N ASP A 33 7.31 16.85 1.03
CA ASP A 33 8.20 17.17 -0.10
C ASP A 33 8.70 15.93 -0.87
N GLN A 34 8.55 14.75 -0.29
CA GLN A 34 9.06 13.47 -0.80
C GLN A 34 7.96 12.45 -1.08
N VAL A 35 6.81 12.57 -0.40
CA VAL A 35 5.68 11.64 -0.45
C VAL A 35 4.39 12.43 -0.68
N SER A 36 3.66 12.04 -1.72
CA SER A 36 2.32 12.55 -2.01
C SER A 36 1.33 11.43 -1.81
N LEU A 37 0.49 11.52 -0.78
CA LEU A 37 -0.68 10.65 -0.65
C LEU A 37 -1.68 11.04 -1.74
N VAL A 38 -1.91 10.17 -2.71
CA VAL A 38 -2.81 10.41 -3.85
C VAL A 38 -4.17 9.74 -3.69
N GLY A 39 -4.33 8.80 -2.75
CA GLY A 39 -5.62 8.18 -2.48
C GLY A 39 -5.65 7.29 -1.24
N PHE A 40 -6.87 7.03 -0.78
CA PHE A 40 -7.18 6.13 0.33
C PHE A 40 -8.37 5.25 -0.07
N ILE A 41 -8.10 3.96 -0.27
CA ILE A 41 -9.06 2.96 -0.74
C ILE A 41 -9.60 2.21 0.48
N ARG A 42 -10.90 2.40 0.76
CA ARG A 42 -11.59 1.79 1.92
C ARG A 42 -12.21 0.45 1.61
N HIS A 43 -12.51 0.20 0.34
CA HIS A 43 -13.30 -0.93 -0.09
C HIS A 43 -12.52 -1.71 -1.14
N PRO A 44 -12.28 -3.02 -0.95
CA PRO A 44 -11.52 -3.80 -1.92
C PRO A 44 -12.15 -3.86 -3.31
N GLN A 45 -13.47 -3.65 -3.44
CA GLN A 45 -14.12 -3.63 -4.75
C GLN A 45 -13.69 -2.43 -5.61
N GLU A 46 -13.26 -1.34 -4.98
CA GLU A 46 -12.82 -0.10 -5.64
C GLU A 46 -11.33 -0.16 -6.02
N LEU A 47 -10.59 -1.15 -5.50
CA LEU A 47 -9.13 -1.21 -5.55
C LEU A 47 -8.57 -1.09 -6.96
N ASP A 48 -9.10 -1.87 -7.90
CA ASP A 48 -8.56 -1.91 -9.25
C ASP A 48 -8.83 -0.62 -10.02
N GLU A 49 -10.05 -0.10 -9.92
CA GLU A 49 -10.47 1.14 -10.59
C GLU A 49 -9.70 2.35 -10.05
N ASP A 50 -9.55 2.45 -8.73
CA ASP A 50 -8.84 3.54 -8.08
C ASP A 50 -7.34 3.50 -8.39
N LEU A 51 -6.71 2.31 -8.41
CA LEU A 51 -5.29 2.19 -8.75
C LEU A 51 -5.00 2.58 -10.20
N GLU A 52 -5.88 2.23 -11.13
CA GLU A 52 -5.78 2.64 -12.54
C GLU A 52 -5.96 4.15 -12.72
N ALA A 53 -6.89 4.76 -11.97
CA ALA A 53 -7.15 6.19 -12.03
C ALA A 53 -6.03 7.03 -11.38
N LEU A 54 -5.50 6.57 -10.25
CA LEU A 54 -4.55 7.33 -9.44
C LEU A 54 -3.09 7.14 -9.86
N LEU A 55 -2.77 6.04 -10.56
CA LEU A 55 -1.42 5.68 -11.00
C LEU A 55 -0.37 5.90 -9.90
N PRO A 56 -0.47 5.18 -8.75
CA PRO A 56 0.50 5.31 -7.68
C PRO A 56 1.82 4.60 -8.01
N ASP A 57 2.90 5.09 -7.39
CA ASP A 57 4.20 4.41 -7.38
C ASP A 57 4.23 3.32 -6.31
N VAL A 58 3.53 3.55 -5.20
CA VAL A 58 3.51 2.65 -4.03
C VAL A 58 2.07 2.47 -3.52
N VAL A 59 1.71 1.23 -3.20
CA VAL A 59 0.51 0.89 -2.44
C VAL A 59 0.92 0.39 -1.07
N LEU A 60 0.45 1.08 -0.03
CA LEU A 60 0.49 0.57 1.35
C LEU A 60 -0.75 -0.27 1.58
N LEU A 61 -0.58 -1.59 1.59
CA LEU A 61 -1.65 -2.56 1.77
C LEU A 61 -1.67 -3.02 3.23
N TYR A 62 -2.70 -2.66 3.98
CA TYR A 62 -2.84 -3.12 5.37
C TYR A 62 -3.31 -4.58 5.41
N THR A 63 -2.79 -5.33 6.38
CA THR A 63 -3.29 -6.68 6.66
C THR A 63 -4.77 -6.65 7.03
N GLY A 64 -5.48 -7.72 6.66
CA GLY A 64 -6.91 -7.84 6.94
C GLY A 64 -7.83 -7.00 6.04
N PHE A 65 -7.30 -6.23 5.08
CA PHE A 65 -8.08 -5.37 4.19
C PHE A 65 -9.26 -6.12 3.54
N GLY A 66 -10.48 -5.80 3.96
CA GLY A 66 -11.72 -6.43 3.50
C GLY A 66 -11.79 -7.94 3.70
N GLY A 67 -11.03 -8.49 4.64
CA GLY A 67 -10.92 -9.93 4.89
C GLY A 67 -10.22 -10.72 3.78
N LEU A 68 -9.50 -10.04 2.87
CA LEU A 68 -8.79 -10.69 1.77
C LEU A 68 -7.45 -11.28 2.23
N ASP A 69 -6.98 -12.30 1.51
CA ASP A 69 -5.62 -12.80 1.65
C ASP A 69 -4.62 -11.73 1.17
N THR A 70 -4.01 -11.04 2.12
CA THR A 70 -3.11 -9.90 1.86
C THR A 70 -1.87 -10.31 1.06
N VAL A 71 -1.35 -11.55 1.24
CA VAL A 71 -0.20 -12.04 0.47
C VAL A 71 -0.58 -12.27 -0.99
N GLY A 72 -1.68 -12.99 -1.22
CA GLY A 72 -2.21 -13.22 -2.56
C GLY A 72 -2.54 -11.91 -3.28
N LEU A 73 -3.15 -10.96 -2.57
CA LEU A 73 -3.45 -9.64 -3.11
C LEU A 73 -2.18 -8.85 -3.44
N ALA A 74 -1.16 -8.87 -2.58
CA ALA A 74 0.11 -8.21 -2.84
C ALA A 74 0.80 -8.79 -4.09
N GLY A 75 0.81 -10.13 -4.23
CA GLY A 75 1.34 -10.81 -5.40
C GLY A 75 0.58 -10.44 -6.68
N TYR A 76 -0.75 -10.41 -6.61
CA TYR A 76 -1.61 -9.97 -7.71
C TYR A 76 -1.28 -8.54 -8.16
N LEU A 77 -1.23 -7.58 -7.23
CA LEU A 77 -0.93 -6.18 -7.51
C LEU A 77 0.49 -6.00 -8.09
N ALA A 78 1.48 -6.68 -7.52
CA ALA A 78 2.86 -6.64 -8.02
C ALA A 78 2.99 -7.20 -9.44
N SER A 79 2.14 -8.17 -9.81
CA SER A 79 2.13 -8.73 -11.17
C SER A 79 1.49 -7.82 -12.23
N ARG A 80 0.64 -6.87 -11.82
CA ARG A 80 -0.11 -5.99 -12.74
C ARG A 80 0.75 -4.92 -13.39
N SER A 81 1.69 -4.37 -12.64
CA SER A 81 2.56 -3.31 -13.15
C SER A 81 3.97 -3.46 -12.59
N PRO A 82 5.01 -3.53 -13.44
CA PRO A 82 6.40 -3.61 -12.99
C PRO A 82 6.88 -2.32 -12.31
N GLN A 83 6.10 -1.23 -12.40
CA GLN A 83 6.42 0.05 -11.78
C GLN A 83 5.75 0.20 -10.41
N LEU A 84 4.68 -0.56 -10.14
CA LEU A 84 3.95 -0.52 -8.88
C LEU A 84 4.72 -1.28 -7.80
N ARG A 85 5.04 -0.59 -6.69
CA ARG A 85 5.60 -1.23 -5.51
C ARG A 85 4.48 -1.49 -4.50
N VAL A 86 4.45 -2.69 -3.95
CA VAL A 86 3.48 -3.06 -2.92
C VAL A 86 4.23 -3.20 -1.59
N MET A 87 3.80 -2.47 -0.58
CA MET A 87 4.30 -2.59 0.79
C MET A 87 3.16 -3.09 1.67
N VAL A 88 3.35 -4.24 2.30
CA VAL A 88 2.38 -4.77 3.26
C VAL A 88 2.63 -4.15 4.62
N VAL A 89 1.62 -3.53 5.19
CA VAL A 89 1.64 -2.96 6.54
C VAL A 89 0.99 -3.97 7.48
N VAL A 90 1.81 -4.55 8.34
CA VAL A 90 1.37 -5.51 9.36
C VAL A 90 1.15 -4.76 10.66
N ASP A 91 -0.04 -4.88 11.23
CA ASP A 91 -0.26 -4.42 12.61
C ASP A 91 0.46 -5.38 13.55
N PRO A 92 1.37 -4.92 14.43
CA PRO A 92 2.09 -5.81 15.35
C PRO A 92 1.17 -6.52 16.34
N THR A 93 -0.09 -6.09 16.50
CA THR A 93 -1.11 -6.81 17.26
C THR A 93 -1.66 -8.05 16.52
N GLU A 94 -1.41 -8.16 15.21
CA GLU A 94 -1.73 -9.34 14.39
C GLU A 94 -0.55 -10.33 14.37
N GLU A 95 -0.33 -11.03 15.50
CA GLU A 95 0.77 -11.99 15.72
C GLU A 95 0.90 -13.10 14.64
N LEU A 96 -0.18 -13.41 13.92
CA LEU A 96 -0.24 -14.53 12.98
C LEU A 96 0.49 -14.28 11.64
N PHE A 97 0.74 -13.04 11.26
CA PHE A 97 1.27 -12.71 9.92
C PHE A 97 2.81 -12.81 9.84
N ILE A 98 3.51 -12.54 10.96
CA ILE A 98 4.98 -12.59 11.02
C ILE A 98 5.48 -14.03 10.87
N ALA A 99 4.80 -14.98 11.50
CA ALA A 99 5.21 -16.39 11.48
C ALA A 99 5.15 -17.04 10.09
N ARG A 100 4.33 -16.53 9.16
CA ARG A 100 4.13 -17.16 7.84
C ARG A 100 5.14 -16.71 6.77
N LEU A 101 5.81 -15.59 6.98
CA LEU A 101 6.78 -15.00 6.04
C LEU A 101 8.19 -15.57 6.21
N GLU A 102 8.52 -16.14 7.38
CA GLU A 102 9.85 -16.72 7.64
C GLU A 102 9.99 -18.17 7.14
N ASP A 103 8.88 -18.86 6.87
CA ASP A 103 8.84 -20.29 6.50
C ASP A 103 8.68 -20.55 4.97
N ALA A 104 8.88 -19.55 4.11
CA ALA A 104 8.70 -19.66 2.65
C ALA A 104 10.00 -19.56 1.84
#